data_AF-A0A2P7NQL9-F1
#
_entry.id   AF-A0A2P7NQL9-F1
#
_cell.length_a   1.000
_cell.length_b   1.000
_cell.length_c   1.000
_cell.angle_alpha   90.00
_cell.angle_beta   90.00
_cell.angle_gamma   90.00
#
_symmetry.space_group_name_H-M   'P 1'
#
loop_
_entity.id
_entity.type
_entity.pdbx_description
1 polymer ?
#
loop_
_entity_poly.entity_id
_entity_poly.type
_entity_poly.pdbx_seq_one_letter_code
_entity_poly.pdbx_strand_id
1 'polypeptide(L)' 'MLLTSCDPKKNHILSKLSADEYEQLSPHLELVTLSRAEVLFDANEKLQSVYFPITATTSLCCFEDGSSVQ' A
#
# COMPACT_ATOMS: atom_id res chain seq x y z
N MET A 1 -15.11 3.15 -13.65
CA MET A 1 -15.00 2.09 -12.63
C MET A 1 -15.55 2.65 -11.34
N LEU A 2 -16.52 1.96 -10.72
CA LEU A 2 -17.13 2.41 -9.48
C LEU A 2 -16.09 2.28 -8.36
N LEU A 3 -15.66 3.41 -7.78
CA LEU A 3 -14.95 3.41 -6.51
C LEU A 3 -15.91 2.82 -5.48
N THR A 4 -15.83 1.51 -5.29
CA THR A 4 -16.57 0.82 -4.25
C THR A 4 -16.13 1.45 -2.93
N SER A 5 -17.10 1.99 -2.18
CA SER A 5 -16.85 2.56 -0.85
C SER A 5 -16.09 1.54 -0.01
N CYS A 6 -14.81 1.80 0.16
CA CYS A 6 -13.84 0.91 0.75
C CYS A 6 -13.52 1.48 2.13
N ASP A 7 -13.94 0.77 3.18
CA ASP A 7 -13.68 1.22 4.55
C ASP A 7 -12.19 1.05 4.89
N PRO A 8 -11.42 2.16 5.08
CA PRO A 8 -10.01 2.09 5.43
C PRO A 8 -9.76 1.37 6.77
N LYS A 9 -10.74 1.32 7.68
CA LYS A 9 -10.64 0.58 8.95
C LYS A 9 -10.67 -0.94 8.77
N LYS A 10 -10.88 -1.45 7.55
CA LYS A 10 -10.59 -2.87 7.22
C LYS A 10 -9.11 -3.18 7.19
N ASN A 11 -8.24 -2.17 7.03
CA ASN A 11 -6.81 -2.37 7.19
C ASN A 11 -6.47 -2.56 8.68
N HIS A 12 -5.70 -3.60 9.00
CA HIS A 12 -5.36 -3.92 10.38
C HIS A 12 -4.65 -2.77 11.11
N ILE A 13 -3.71 -2.08 10.43
CA ILE A 13 -2.94 -0.97 11.02
C ILE A 13 -3.88 0.21 11.30
N LEU A 14 -4.64 0.65 10.30
CA LEU A 14 -5.57 1.77 10.45
C LEU A 14 -6.67 1.49 11.49
N SER A 15 -7.09 0.23 11.64
CA SER A 15 -8.07 -0.19 12.65
C SER A 15 -7.56 -0.07 14.09
N LYS A 16 -6.25 -0.14 14.29
CA LYS A 16 -5.60 -0.12 15.61
C LYS A 16 -5.30 1.29 16.11
N LEU A 17 -5.31 2.28 15.21
CA LEU A 17 -5.15 3.68 15.56
C LEU A 17 -6.30 4.15 16.43
N SER A 18 -5.97 4.93 17.46
CA SER A 18 -6.93 5.73 18.21
C SER A 18 -7.65 6.73 17.29
N ALA A 19 -8.71 7.36 17.81
CA ALA A 19 -9.46 8.36 17.05
C ALA A 19 -8.56 9.54 16.65
N ASP A 20 -7.77 10.06 17.60
CA ASP A 20 -6.89 11.22 17.40
C ASP A 20 -5.78 10.93 16.37
N GLU A 21 -5.15 9.76 16.44
CA GLU A 21 -4.10 9.34 15.48
C GLU A 21 -4.69 9.17 14.06
N TYR A 22 -5.89 8.59 13.97
CA TYR A 22 -6.55 8.43 12.68
C TYR A 22 -6.97 9.77 12.09
N GLU A 23 -7.47 10.69 12.91
CA GLU A 23 -7.88 12.04 12.48
C GLU A 23 -6.69 12.86 11.96
N GLN A 24 -5.50 12.70 12.55
CA GLN A 24 -4.26 13.30 12.04
C GLN A 24 -3.83 12.71 10.69
N LEU A 25 -4.03 11.41 10.48
CA LEU A 25 -3.62 10.73 9.25
C LEU A 25 -4.62 10.91 8.11
N SER A 26 -5.91 11.02 8.44
CA SER A 26 -7.04 11.08 7.49
C SER A 26 -6.85 12.08 6.34
N PRO A 27 -6.37 13.32 6.54
CA PRO A 27 -6.14 14.27 5.45
C PRO A 27 -5.07 13.85 4.43
N HIS A 28 -4.20 12.91 4.82
CA HIS A 28 -3.12 12.39 3.99
C HIS A 28 -3.45 11.03 3.36
N LEU A 29 -4.62 10.45 3.68
CA LEU A 29 -5.07 9.19 3.10
C LEU A 29 -5.85 9.44 1.81
N GLU A 30 -5.41 8.78 0.74
CA GLU A 30 -6.10 8.76 -0.54
C GLU A 30 -6.51 7.33 -0.90
N LEU A 31 -7.76 7.17 -1.34
CA LEU A 31 -8.22 5.88 -1.86
C LEU A 31 -7.72 5.71 -3.29
N VAL A 32 -6.77 4.79 -3.48
CA VAL A 32 -6.21 4.45 -4.79
C VAL A 32 -6.62 3.05 -5.23
N THR A 33 -6.75 2.84 -6.54
CA THR A 33 -6.95 1.51 -7.13
C THR A 33 -5.62 1.03 -7.69
N LEU A 34 -5.18 -0.15 -7.24
CA LEU A 34 -3.98 -0.80 -7.76
C LEU A 34 -4.34 -1.77 -8.89
N SER A 35 -3.52 -1.77 -9.93
CA SER A 35 -3.57 -2.73 -11.02
C SER A 35 -2.87 -4.03 -10.63
N ARG A 36 -3.25 -5.12 -11.31
CA ARG A 36 -2.58 -6.42 -11.10
C ARG A 36 -1.11 -6.32 -11.54
N ALA A 37 -0.22 -6.82 -10.68
CA ALA A 37 1.23 -6.80 -10.91
C ALA A 37 1.81 -5.38 -11.08
N GLU A 38 1.18 -4.37 -10.47
CA GLU A 38 1.72 -3.01 -10.40
C GLU A 38 2.95 -2.97 -9.48
N VAL A 39 4.02 -2.33 -9.95
CA VAL A 39 5.22 -2.08 -9.15
C VAL A 39 4.97 -0.84 -8.31
N LEU A 40 4.84 -1.01 -7.00
CA LEU A 40 4.58 0.09 -6.07
C LEU A 40 5.84 0.86 -5.66
N PHE A 41 6.98 0.19 -5.69
CA PHE A 41 8.26 0.71 -5.26
C PHE A 41 9.39 -0.15 -5.83
N ASP A 42 10.41 0.48 -6.43
CA ASP A 42 11.66 -0.16 -6.81
C ASP A 42 12.71 0.01 -5.70
N ALA A 43 13.52 -1.02 -5.46
CA ALA A 43 14.54 -1.03 -4.41
C ALA A 43 15.55 0.13 -4.52
N ASN A 44 15.75 0.68 -5.73
CA ASN A 44 16.66 1.80 -5.97
C ASN A 44 15.98 3.18 -5.93
N GLU A 45 14.67 3.24 -5.70
CA GLU A 45 13.92 4.49 -5.64
C GLU A 45 13.71 4.97 -4.21
N LYS A 46 13.32 6.25 -4.06
CA LYS A 46 12.90 6.79 -2.78
C LYS A 46 11.43 6.47 -2.56
N LEU A 47 11.09 5.94 -1.37
CA LEU A 47 9.70 5.64 -1.03
C LEU A 47 8.91 6.95 -0.97
N GLN A 48 7.99 7.14 -1.90
CA GLN A 48 7.18 8.37 -2.00
C GLN A 48 5.90 8.28 -1.17
N SER A 49 5.31 7.10 -1.12
CA SER A 49 4.00 6.85 -0.50
C SER A 49 3.99 5.52 0.24
N VAL A 50 3.19 5.45 1.30
CA VAL A 50 2.94 4.22 2.06
C VAL A 50 1.52 3.75 1.74
N TYR A 51 1.37 2.45 1.47
CA TYR A 51 0.10 1.86 1.10
C TYR A 51 -0.49 1.05 2.26
N PHE A 52 -1.81 1.13 2.43
CA PHE A 52 -2.58 0.31 3.38
C PHE A 52 -3.57 -0.58 2.62
N PRO A 53 -3.12 -1.69 2.00
CA PRO A 53 -4.00 -2.54 1.22
C PRO A 53 -5.14 -3.13 2.05
N ILE A 54 -6.33 -3.18 1.45
CA ILE A 54 -7.56 -3.76 2.04
C ILE A 54 -8.16 -4.86 1.16
N THR A 55 -7.84 -4.89 -0.13
CA THR A 55 -8.37 -5.83 -1.12
C THR A 55 -7.29 -6.45 -2.01
N ALA A 56 -6.02 -6.16 -1.74
CA ALA A 56 -4.87 -6.61 -2.52
C ALA A 56 -3.78 -7.23 -1.64
N THR A 57 -3.03 -8.16 -2.22
CA THR A 57 -1.81 -8.74 -1.62
C THR A 57 -0.60 -8.12 -2.28
N THR A 58 0.39 -7.71 -1.49
CA THR A 58 1.67 -7.17 -1.99
C THR A 58 2.77 -8.22 -1.88
N SER A 59 3.78 -8.13 -2.73
CA SER A 59 4.96 -8.99 -2.69
C SER A 59 6.21 -8.12 -2.79
N LEU A 60 7.23 -8.47 -2.02
CA LEU A 60 8.54 -7.85 -2.06
C LEU A 60 9.48 -8.77 -2.85
N CYS A 61 10.04 -8.25 -3.93
CA CYS A 61 11.05 -8.93 -4.73
C CYS A 61 12.32 -8.09 -4.72
N CYS A 62 13.39 -8.59 -4.12
CA CYS A 62 14.72 -8.00 -4.26
C CYS A 62 15.49 -8.83 -5.27
N PHE A 63 15.85 -8.24 -6.39
CA PHE A 63 16.77 -8.85 -7.33
C PHE A 63 18.17 -8.34 -6.97
N GLU A 64 19.00 -9.19 -6.38
CA GLU A 64 20.44 -8.94 -6.38
C GLU A 64 20.92 -9.07 -7.84
N ASP A 65 21.72 -8.09 -8.27
CA ASP A 65 22.22 -7.94 -9.62
C ASP A 65 22.63 -9.29 -10.27
N GLY A 66 21.85 -9.73 -11.26
CA GLY A 66 22.37 -10.50 -12.39
C GLY A 66 22.60 -12.02 -12.24
N SER A 67 22.08 -12.72 -11.24
CA SER A 67 22.12 -14.20 -11.24
C SER A 67 20.73 -14.82 -11.24
N SER A 68 20.12 -14.88 -12.43
CA SER A 68 19.14 -15.92 -12.72
C SER A 68 19.84 -17.28 -12.55
N VAL A 69 19.68 -17.91 -11.40
CA VAL A 69 19.98 -19.33 -11.25
C VAL A 69 18.73 -20.11 -11.63
N GLN A 70 18.94 -20.97 -12.62
CA GLN A 70 18.02 -21.83 -13.36
C GLN A 70 17.03 -22.65 -12.53
#